data_AF-A0A0D6JLZ2-F1
#
_entry.id   AF-A0A0D6JLZ2-F1
#
_cell.length_a   1.000
_cell.length_b   1.000
_cell.length_c   1.000
_cell.angle_alpha   90.00
_cell.angle_beta   90.00
_cell.angle_gamma   90.00
#
_symmetry.space_group_name_H-M   'P 1'
#
loop_
_entity.id
_entity.type
_entity.pdbx_description
1 polymer ?
#
loop_
_entity_poly.entity_id
_entity_poly.type
_entity_poly.pdbx_seq_one_letter_code
_entity_poly.pdbx_strand_id
1 'polypeptide(L)'
;MADKPQRGTLFGIPYNFERPSAGRLLSSYWQPGKGMLVEKPFGIGYTLNLASWRSWVVLLVAGGLLWNERQKAEETEEEAEADDGPVEVIVD
;
A
#
# COMPACT_ATOMS: atom_id res chain seq x y z
N MET A 1 19.82 16.61 -27.11
CA MET A 1 18.49 15.99 -27.30
C MET A 1 17.47 16.96 -26.74
N ALA A 2 16.33 17.18 -27.39
CA ALA A 2 15.31 18.07 -26.84
C ALA A 2 14.89 17.54 -25.46
N ASP A 3 15.12 18.33 -24.42
CA ASP A 3 14.76 17.98 -23.05
C ASP A 3 13.26 17.72 -22.99
N LYS A 4 12.88 16.44 -22.86
CA LYS A 4 11.48 16.11 -22.58
C LYS A 4 11.12 16.71 -21.22
N PRO A 5 9.94 17.33 -21.07
CA PRO A 5 9.52 17.85 -19.78
C PRO A 5 9.44 16.70 -18.77
N GLN A 6 10.22 16.79 -17.69
CA GLN A 6 10.28 15.77 -16.64
C GLN A 6 9.02 15.74 -15.76
N ARG A 7 8.06 16.63 -16.01
CA ARG A 7 6.77 16.71 -15.31
C ARG A 7 5.67 17.15 -16.26
N GLY A 8 4.45 16.70 -15.99
CA GLY A 8 3.29 17.05 -16.78
C GLY A 8 2.10 16.16 -16.47
N THR A 9 1.13 16.14 -17.39
CA THR A 9 -0.03 15.26 -17.33
C THR A 9 -0.10 14.41 -18.60
N LEU A 10 -0.44 13.13 -18.42
CA LEU A 10 -0.68 12.18 -19.51
C LEU A 10 -2.07 11.59 -19.32
N PHE A 11 -2.98 11.82 -20.27
CA PHE A 11 -4.40 11.43 -20.16
C PHE A 11 -5.08 11.91 -18.87
N GLY A 12 -4.70 13.09 -18.37
CA GLY A 12 -5.22 13.64 -17.10
C GLY A 12 -4.55 13.10 -15.84
N ILE A 13 -3.63 12.13 -15.96
CA ILE A 13 -2.88 11.56 -14.85
C ILE A 13 -1.54 12.31 -14.70
N PRO A 14 -1.19 12.84 -13.52
CA PRO A 14 0.06 13.56 -13.32
C PRO A 14 1.26 12.61 -13.39
N TYR A 15 2.38 13.11 -13.90
CA TYR A 15 3.67 12.42 -13.84
C TYR A 15 4.80 13.38 -13.43
N ASN A 16 5.79 12.84 -12.74
CA ASN A 16 6.99 13.55 -12.31
C ASN A 16 8.19 12.60 -12.25
N PHE A 17 9.17 12.80 -13.12
CA PHE A 17 10.40 12.03 -13.21
C PHE A 17 11.63 12.83 -12.77
N GLU A 18 11.44 14.00 -12.16
CA GLU A 18 12.55 14.72 -11.54
C GLU A 18 13.13 13.93 -10.39
N ARG A 19 14.46 13.93 -10.26
CA ARG A 19 15.16 13.22 -9.19
C ARG A 19 14.57 13.57 -7.82
N PRO A 20 14.03 12.60 -7.07
CA PRO A 20 13.41 12.88 -5.78
C PRO A 20 14.48 13.19 -4.73
N SER A 21 14.14 14.07 -3.79
CA SER A 21 14.88 14.25 -2.54
C SER A 21 14.07 13.69 -1.37
N ALA A 22 14.73 13.28 -0.29
CA ALA A 22 14.05 12.74 0.90
C ALA A 22 13.03 13.74 1.47
N GLY A 23 13.37 15.03 1.53
CA GLY A 23 12.45 16.08 1.96
C GLY A 23 11.25 16.26 1.03
N ARG A 24 11.44 16.13 -0.29
CA ARG A 24 10.33 16.19 -1.26
C ARG A 24 9.40 14.99 -1.14
N LEU A 25 9.96 13.81 -0.86
CA LEU A 25 9.17 12.61 -0.60
C LEU A 25 8.28 12.82 0.64
N LEU A 26 8.85 13.16 1.79
CA LEU A 26 8.08 13.38 3.02
C LEU A 26 6.99 14.46 2.86
N SER A 27 7.34 15.61 2.28
CA SER A 27 6.37 16.70 2.04
C SER A 27 5.28 16.35 1.03
N SER A 28 5.49 15.37 0.15
CA SER A 28 4.43 14.89 -0.73
C SER A 28 3.40 14.01 -0.03
N TYR A 29 3.81 13.26 0.99
CA TYR A 29 2.90 12.46 1.80
C TYR A 29 2.23 13.28 2.92
N TRP A 30 2.77 14.45 3.27
CA TRP A 30 2.21 15.31 4.32
C TRP A 30 1.85 16.70 3.76
N GLN A 31 0.62 16.84 3.24
CA GLN A 31 0.12 18.08 2.63
C GLN A 31 -1.15 18.58 3.34
N PRO A 32 -1.00 19.33 4.47
CA PRO A 32 -2.14 19.89 5.19
C PRO A 32 -3.04 20.76 4.28
N GLY A 33 -4.35 20.69 4.49
CA GLY A 33 -5.33 21.46 3.71
C GLY A 33 -5.66 20.88 2.32
N LYS A 34 -4.96 19.83 1.88
CA LYS A 34 -5.31 19.10 0.64
C LYS A 34 -6.16 17.86 0.91
N GLY A 35 -6.73 17.31 -0.17
CA GLY A 35 -7.50 16.07 -0.13
C GLY A 35 -6.67 14.82 0.22
N MET A 36 -7.35 13.67 0.26
CA MET A 36 -6.75 12.37 0.59
C MET A 36 -5.78 11.87 -0.50
N LEU A 37 -6.11 12.10 -1.77
CA LEU A 37 -5.25 11.76 -2.91
C LEU A 37 -4.49 13.00 -3.37
N VAL A 38 -3.17 12.86 -3.46
CA VAL A 38 -2.25 13.92 -3.90
C VAL A 38 -1.31 13.38 -4.97
N GLU A 39 -0.72 14.26 -5.77
CA GLU A 39 0.18 13.85 -6.85
C GLU A 39 1.40 13.12 -6.29
N LYS A 40 1.81 12.04 -6.97
CA LYS A 40 2.97 11.26 -6.56
C LYS A 40 4.24 12.10 -6.72
N PRO A 41 5.15 12.13 -5.72
CA PRO A 41 6.38 12.91 -5.79
C PRO A 41 7.34 12.46 -6.88
N PHE A 42 7.21 11.20 -7.33
CA PHE A 42 8.02 10.60 -8.37
C PHE A 42 7.26 9.43 -9.03
N GLY A 43 7.34 9.32 -10.35
CA GLY A 43 6.59 8.37 -11.16
C GLY A 43 5.29 8.95 -11.70
N ILE A 44 4.28 8.09 -11.86
CA ILE A 44 3.00 8.41 -12.50
C ILE A 44 1.88 8.20 -11.47
N GLY A 45 0.91 9.12 -11.44
CA GLY A 45 -0.33 8.99 -10.70
C GLY A 45 -0.35 9.70 -9.34
N TYR A 46 -1.14 9.13 -8.43
CA TYR A 46 -1.46 9.71 -7.13
C TYR A 46 -0.90 8.85 -5.99
N THR A 47 -0.83 9.46 -4.82
CA THR A 47 -0.43 8.84 -3.56
C THR A 47 -1.36 9.32 -2.44
N LEU A 48 -1.21 8.72 -1.26
CA LEU A 48 -2.01 9.02 -0.09
C LEU A 48 -1.41 10.19 0.71
N ASN A 49 -2.25 11.15 1.08
CA ASN A 49 -1.88 12.29 1.92
C ASN A 49 -2.15 11.99 3.40
N LEU A 50 -1.12 11.68 4.17
CA LEU A 50 -1.20 11.39 5.61
C LEU A 50 -1.62 12.60 6.46
N ALA A 51 -1.58 13.82 5.93
CA ALA A 51 -2.16 14.98 6.62
C ALA A 51 -3.71 15.00 6.56
N SER A 52 -4.33 14.16 5.72
CA SER A 52 -5.79 14.02 5.65
C SER A 52 -6.29 12.95 6.61
N TRP A 53 -7.26 13.28 7.47
CA TRP A 53 -7.88 12.31 8.39
C TRP A 53 -8.53 11.12 7.66
N ARG A 54 -9.01 11.33 6.42
CA ARG A 54 -9.58 10.27 5.58
C ARG A 54 -8.57 9.19 5.22
N SER A 55 -7.31 9.57 5.05
CA SER A 55 -6.21 8.62 4.79
C SER A 55 -6.04 7.65 5.95
N TRP A 56 -6.16 8.14 7.18
CA TRP A 56 -6.06 7.30 8.38
C TRP A 56 -7.23 6.32 8.50
N VAL A 57 -8.43 6.73 8.09
CA VAL A 57 -9.58 5.81 8.02
C VAL A 57 -9.30 4.68 7.03
N VAL A 58 -8.79 5.00 5.83
CA VAL A 58 -8.43 3.98 4.83
C VAL A 58 -7.35 3.04 5.35
N LEU A 59 -6.31 3.59 6.00
CA LEU A 59 -5.24 2.77 6.59
C LEU A 59 -5.76 1.87 7.72
N LEU A 60 -6.66 2.36 8.56
CA LEU A 60 -7.29 1.56 9.61
C LEU A 60 -8.10 0.42 9.01
N VAL A 61 -8.95 0.70 8.01
CA VAL A 61 -9.74 -0.33 7.33
C VAL A 61 -8.84 -1.37 6.67
N ALA A 62 -7.84 -0.94 5.89
CA ALA A 62 -6.90 -1.85 5.25
C ALA A 62 -6.12 -2.69 6.28
N GLY A 63 -5.68 -2.07 7.38
CA GLY A 63 -5.01 -2.76 8.48
C GLY A 63 -5.91 -3.78 9.20
N GLY A 64 -7.17 -3.44 9.43
CA GLY A 64 -8.16 -4.34 10.03
C GLY A 64 -8.47 -5.53 9.13
N LEU A 65 -8.60 -5.31 7.82
CA LEU A 65 -8.78 -6.38 6.84
C LEU A 65 -7.56 -7.32 6.81
N LEU A 66 -6.35 -6.77 6.81
CA LEU A 66 -5.11 -7.55 6.83
C LEU A 66 -4.98 -8.37 8.13
N TRP A 67 -5.35 -7.79 9.27
CA TRP A 67 -5.34 -8.51 10.55
C TRP A 67 -6.34 -9.67 10.54
N ASN A 68 -7.56 -9.43 10.05
CA ASN A 68 -8.58 -10.47 9.91
C ASN A 68 -8.17 -11.58 8.93
N GLU A 69 -7.48 -11.23 7.83
CA GLU A 69 -6.93 -12.22 6.89
C GLU A 69 -5.92 -13.15 7.57
N ARG A 70 -5.04 -12.59 8.41
CA ARG A 70 -4.03 -13.36 9.16
C ARG A 70 -4.65 -14.29 10.20
N GLN A 71 -5.63 -13.82 10.96
CA GLN A 71 -6.31 -14.68 11.96
C GLN A 71 -6.97 -15.90 11.32
N LYS A 72 -7.60 -15.72 10.15
CA LYS A 72 -8.21 -16.86 9.43
C LYS A 72 -7.17 -17.86 8.93
N ALA A 73 -5.99 -17.37 8.51
CA ALA A 73 -4.91 -18.25 8.09
C ALA A 73 -4.40 -19.09 9.29
N GLU A 74 -4.22 -18.45 10.44
CA GLU A 74 -3.83 -19.12 11.69
C GLU A 74 -4.87 -20.15 12.16
N GLU A 75 -6.17 -19.79 12.16
CA GLU A 75 -7.26 -20.73 12.47
C GLU A 75 -7.31 -21.94 11.51
N THR A 76 -7.05 -21.71 10.21
CA THR A 76 -7.00 -22.79 9.21
C THR A 76 -5.81 -23.72 9.44
N GLU A 77 -4.66 -23.18 9.85
CA GLU A 77 -3.47 -23.97 10.18
C GLU A 77 -3.68 -24.79 11.47
N GLU A 78 -4.30 -24.20 12.50
CA GLU A 78 -4.65 -24.92 13.74
C GLU A 78 -5.69 -26.02 13.51
N GLU A 79 -6.70 -25.81 12.66
CA GLU A 79 -7.67 -26.84 12.27
C GLU A 79 -7.00 -27.99 11.49
N ALA A 80 -6.05 -27.69 10.60
CA ALA A 80 -5.29 -28.70 9.87
C ALA A 80 -4.36 -29.52 10.79
N GLU A 81 -3.74 -28.90 11.79
CA GLU A 81 -2.90 -29.59 12.78
C GLU A 81 -3.73 -30.46 13.74
N ALA A 82 -4.99 -30.09 13.99
CA ALA A 82 -5.92 -30.83 14.85
C ALA A 82 -6.60 -32.03 14.15
N ASP A 83 -6.82 -31.99 12.84
CA ASP A 83 -7.49 -33.06 12.08
C ASP A 83 -6.54 -34.17 11.59
N ASP A 84 -5.23 -33.88 11.46
CA ASP A 84 -4.21 -34.78 10.90
C ASP A 84 -3.18 -35.27 11.96
N GLY A 85 -3.69 -35.88 13.04
CA GLY A 85 -2.84 -36.67 13.94
C GLY A 85 -2.02 -37.71 13.15
N PRO A 86 -0.73 -37.96 13.52
CA PRO A 86 0.22 -38.65 12.66
C PRO A 86 -0.34 -39.99 12.18
N VAL A 87 -0.63 -40.10 10.88
CA VAL A 87 -1.09 -41.33 10.26
C VAL A 87 0.08 -42.31 10.24
N GLU A 88 0.15 -43.19 11.23
CA GLU A 88 1.11 -44.27 11.28
C GLU A 88 0.84 -45.23 10.11
N VAL A 89 1.70 -45.16 9.09
CA VAL A 89 1.68 -46.08 7.95
C VAL A 89 2.14 -47.45 8.44
N ILE A 90 1.20 -48.34 8.70
CA ILE A 90 1.48 -49.76 8.96
C ILE A 90 1.86 -50.38 7.61
N VAL A 91 3.12 -50.80 7.48
CA VAL A 91 3.60 -51.59 6.35
C VAL A 91 3.49 -53.06 6.76
N ASP A 92 2.57 -53.81 6.13
CA ASP A 92 2.49 -55.28 6.21
C ASP A 92 3.50 -55.92 5.24
#